data_AF-A0AA39U9Y6-F1
#
_entry.id   AF-A0AA39U9Y6-F1
#
_cell.length_a   1.000
_cell.length_b   1.000
_cell.length_c   1.000
_cell.angle_alpha   90.00
_cell.angle_beta   90.00
_cell.angle_gamma   90.00
#
_symmetry.space_group_name_H-M   'P 1'
#
loop_
_entity.id
_entity.type
_entity.pdbx_description
1 polymer ?
#
loop_
_entity_poly.entity_id
_entity_poly.type
_entity_poly.pdbx_seq_one_letter_code
_entity_poly.pdbx_strand_id
1 'polypeptide(L)'
;MGAMPSKSLIVATDDTHRVLLSRQEVSQYDNLLSILQKHFPSMTKDSMIIQTDELEVCAGEYVDISGGLWPEMSLWVHSIRVISRPRPILKAVPLGQTMKILVVAVYACLTLTAWCKRTKRSRSRR
;
A
#
# COMPACT_ATOMS: atom_id res chain seq x y z
N MET A 1 -39.56 15.51 10.71
CA MET A 1 -38.99 14.45 11.57
C MET A 1 -37.59 14.16 11.06
N GLY A 2 -36.56 14.81 11.62
CA GLY A 2 -35.18 14.57 11.24
C GLY A 2 -34.64 13.39 12.03
N ALA A 3 -34.38 12.26 11.37
CA ALA A 3 -33.66 11.16 11.98
C ALA A 3 -32.29 11.67 12.41
N MET A 4 -31.99 11.66 13.72
CA MET A 4 -30.62 11.86 14.16
C MET A 4 -29.79 10.73 13.54
N PRO A 5 -28.69 11.02 12.83
CA PRO A 5 -27.80 9.97 12.37
C PRO A 5 -27.28 9.27 13.62
N SER A 6 -27.62 7.99 13.76
CA SER A 6 -27.10 7.14 14.81
C SER A 6 -25.58 7.15 14.71
N LYS A 7 -24.91 7.93 15.58
CA LYS A 7 -23.44 8.07 15.66
C LYS A 7 -22.70 6.74 15.88
N SER A 8 -23.44 5.63 16.00
CA SER A 8 -22.96 4.28 16.21
C SER A 8 -22.80 3.46 14.93
N LEU A 9 -23.18 3.97 13.76
CA LEU A 9 -23.14 3.22 12.50
C LEU A 9 -22.14 3.81 11.49
N ILE A 10 -21.61 2.93 10.64
CA ILE A 10 -20.79 3.25 9.46
C ILE A 10 -21.36 2.51 8.26
N VAL A 11 -21.42 3.17 7.11
CA VAL A 11 -21.79 2.53 5.84
C VAL A 11 -20.50 2.16 5.11
N ALA A 12 -20.32 0.88 4.83
CA ALA A 12 -19.28 0.38 3.93
C ALA A 12 -19.87 0.16 2.55
N THR A 13 -19.26 0.77 1.54
CA THR A 13 -19.70 0.67 0.15
C THR A 13 -18.58 0.10 -0.71
N ASP A 14 -18.88 -0.98 -1.42
CA ASP A 14 -18.11 -1.45 -2.58
C ASP A 14 -18.74 -0.90 -3.86
N ASP A 15 -18.18 -1.21 -5.02
CA ASP A 15 -18.68 -0.76 -6.32
C ASP A 15 -20.13 -1.20 -6.60
N THR A 16 -20.60 -2.29 -5.96
CA THR A 16 -21.95 -2.86 -6.19
C THR A 16 -22.84 -2.92 -4.94
N HIS A 17 -22.27 -3.06 -3.75
CA HIS A 17 -23.02 -3.36 -2.54
C HIS A 17 -22.72 -2.39 -1.40
N ARG A 18 -23.74 -2.13 -0.58
CA ARG A 18 -23.66 -1.25 0.58
C ARG A 18 -24.06 -2.04 1.82
N VAL A 19 -23.26 -1.93 2.87
CA VAL A 19 -23.44 -2.67 4.13
C VAL A 19 -23.36 -1.68 5.28
N LEU A 20 -24.27 -1.84 6.25
CA LEU A 20 -24.24 -1.09 7.50
C LEU A 20 -23.46 -1.88 8.54
N LEU A 21 -22.52 -1.22 9.20
CA LEU A 21 -21.64 -1.78 10.21
C LEU A 21 -21.78 -1.01 11.52
N SER A 22 -21.71 -1.72 12.65
CA SER A 22 -21.67 -1.10 13.97
C SER A 22 -20.25 -0.64 14.30
N ARG A 23 -20.10 0.62 14.74
CA ARG A 23 -18.80 1.20 15.16
C ARG A 23 -18.14 0.41 16.28
N GLN A 24 -18.92 -0.23 17.15
CA GLN A 24 -18.36 -1.05 18.22
C GLN A 24 -17.64 -2.29 17.66
N GLU A 25 -18.25 -2.94 16.66
CA GLU A 25 -17.70 -4.13 16.01
C GLU A 25 -16.46 -3.79 15.17
N VAL A 26 -16.46 -2.60 14.56
CA VAL A 26 -15.37 -2.12 13.71
C VAL A 26 -14.41 -1.18 14.44
N SER A 27 -14.36 -1.20 15.77
CA SER A 27 -13.42 -0.36 16.55
C SER A 27 -11.95 -0.69 16.26
N GLN A 28 -11.67 -1.95 15.95
CA GLN A 28 -10.35 -2.43 15.53
C GLN A 28 -10.32 -2.65 14.02
N TYR A 29 -9.23 -2.22 13.38
CA TYR A 29 -9.07 -2.33 11.92
C TYR A 29 -9.10 -3.78 11.43
N ASP A 30 -8.44 -4.71 12.13
CA ASP A 30 -8.45 -6.12 11.75
C ASP A 30 -9.84 -6.77 11.85
N ASN A 31 -10.66 -6.33 12.81
CA ASN A 31 -12.04 -6.78 12.94
C ASN A 31 -12.89 -6.23 11.79
N LEU A 32 -12.72 -4.96 11.44
CA LEU A 32 -13.35 -4.35 10.27
C LEU A 32 -13.03 -5.14 8.99
N LEU A 33 -11.77 -5.41 8.71
CA LEU A 33 -11.37 -6.21 7.54
C LEU A 33 -12.00 -7.62 7.56
N SER A 34 -12.08 -8.24 8.74
CA SER A 34 -12.70 -9.55 8.91
C SER A 34 -14.21 -9.54 8.63
N ILE A 35 -14.91 -8.49 9.04
CA ILE A 35 -16.34 -8.32 8.78
C ILE A 35 -16.56 -8.00 7.31
N LEU A 36 -15.80 -7.06 6.76
CA LEU A 36 -15.87 -6.70 5.35
C LEU A 36 -15.61 -7.89 4.44
N GLN A 37 -14.64 -8.76 4.74
CA GLN A 37 -14.38 -9.96 3.95
C GLN A 37 -15.60 -10.91 3.89
N LYS A 38 -16.40 -11.00 4.97
CA LYS A 38 -17.63 -11.82 4.98
C LYS A 38 -18.70 -11.26 4.05
N HIS A 39 -18.77 -9.94 3.93
CA HIS A 39 -19.74 -9.25 3.07
C HIS A 39 -19.25 -9.07 1.63
N PHE A 40 -17.95 -8.96 1.42
CA PHE A 40 -17.27 -8.76 0.15
C PHE A 40 -16.28 -9.92 -0.11
N PRO A 41 -16.79 -11.13 -0.38
CA PRO A 41 -15.97 -12.34 -0.49
C PRO A 41 -15.01 -12.33 -1.70
N SER A 42 -15.25 -11.45 -2.67
CA SER A 42 -14.37 -11.21 -3.83
C SER A 42 -13.02 -10.60 -3.43
N MET A 43 -12.93 -9.97 -2.26
CA MET A 43 -11.74 -9.27 -1.79
C MET A 43 -11.01 -10.07 -0.70
N THR A 44 -9.69 -10.15 -0.82
CA THR A 44 -8.86 -10.69 0.26
C THR A 44 -8.50 -9.59 1.25
N LYS A 45 -8.32 -9.92 2.53
CA LYS A 45 -7.94 -8.95 3.57
C LYS A 45 -6.70 -8.15 3.19
N ASP A 46 -5.68 -8.82 2.66
CA ASP A 46 -4.40 -8.19 2.29
C ASP A 46 -4.52 -7.22 1.11
N SER A 47 -5.52 -7.41 0.24
CA SER A 47 -5.78 -6.52 -0.89
C SER A 47 -6.77 -5.41 -0.56
N MET A 48 -7.46 -5.47 0.58
CA MET A 48 -8.56 -4.57 0.89
C MET A 48 -8.02 -3.21 1.36
N ILE A 49 -8.46 -2.16 0.68
CA ILE A 49 -8.17 -0.77 1.02
C ILE A 49 -9.46 -0.11 1.49
N ILE A 50 -9.37 0.66 2.56
CA ILE A 50 -10.48 1.42 3.11
C ILE A 50 -10.23 2.90 2.82
N GLN A 51 -11.16 3.55 2.15
CA GLN A 51 -11.06 4.95 1.77
C GLN A 51 -12.21 5.77 2.34
N THR A 52 -11.98 7.07 2.50
CA THR A 52 -13.03 8.05 2.81
C THR A 52 -12.76 9.36 2.06
N ASP A 53 -13.84 10.07 1.76
CA ASP A 53 -13.89 11.41 1.18
C ASP A 53 -14.54 12.43 2.15
N GLU A 54 -15.02 11.99 3.31
CA GLU A 54 -15.83 12.82 4.21
C GLU A 54 -15.03 13.84 5.03
N LEU A 55 -13.71 13.64 5.16
CA LEU A 55 -12.88 14.53 5.97
C LEU A 55 -12.58 15.81 5.17
N GLU A 56 -12.64 16.98 5.83
CA GLU A 56 -12.30 18.26 5.18
C GLU A 56 -10.90 18.25 4.56
N VAL A 57 -9.97 17.54 5.20
CA VAL A 57 -8.58 17.37 4.73
C VAL A 57 -8.50 16.65 3.38
N CYS A 58 -9.50 15.81 3.07
CA CYS A 58 -9.57 15.04 1.84
C CYS A 58 -10.02 15.89 0.63
N ALA A 59 -10.61 17.07 0.86
CA ALA A 59 -11.09 17.97 -0.20
C ALA A 59 -12.00 17.29 -1.26
N GLY A 60 -12.77 16.28 -0.84
CA GLY A 60 -13.65 15.49 -1.71
C GLY A 60 -12.95 14.38 -2.52
N GLU A 61 -11.66 14.14 -2.29
CA GLU A 61 -10.93 13.00 -2.87
C GLU A 61 -10.96 11.79 -1.94
N TYR A 62 -11.02 10.59 -2.52
CA TYR A 62 -10.93 9.35 -1.73
C TYR A 62 -9.50 9.09 -1.26
N VAL A 63 -9.28 9.21 0.04
CA VAL A 63 -7.98 8.98 0.68
C VAL A 63 -7.98 7.65 1.43
N ASP A 64 -6.87 6.91 1.34
CA ASP A 64 -6.64 5.65 2.03
C ASP A 64 -6.46 5.87 3.55
N ILE A 65 -7.28 5.18 4.35
CA ILE A 65 -7.19 5.21 5.81
C ILE A 65 -6.27 4.06 6.26
N SER A 66 -5.05 4.42 6.67
CA SER A 66 -4.14 3.44 7.26
C SER A 66 -4.72 2.83 8.55
N GLY A 67 -4.46 1.55 8.79
CA GLY A 67 -4.98 0.85 9.97
C GLY A 67 -4.55 1.44 11.31
N GLY A 68 -3.42 2.14 11.36
CA GLY A 68 -2.97 2.86 12.57
C GLY A 68 -3.80 4.09 12.91
N LEU A 69 -4.40 4.74 11.91
CA LEU A 69 -5.25 5.93 12.10
C LEU A 69 -6.72 5.57 12.29
N TRP A 70 -7.11 4.33 11.99
CA TRP A 70 -8.49 3.89 12.05
C TRP A 70 -9.18 4.11 13.42
N PRO A 71 -8.57 3.81 14.58
CA PRO A 71 -9.24 3.98 15.87
C PRO A 71 -9.71 5.42 16.13
N GLU A 72 -8.94 6.41 15.65
CA GLU A 72 -9.27 7.82 15.77
C GLU A 72 -10.23 8.26 14.66
N MET A 73 -9.95 7.90 13.40
CA MET A 73 -10.76 8.28 12.24
C MET A 73 -12.15 7.67 12.24
N SER A 74 -12.30 6.45 12.76
CA SER A 74 -13.56 5.72 12.80
C SER A 74 -14.64 6.39 13.64
N LEU A 75 -14.30 7.42 14.43
CA LEU A 75 -15.26 8.26 15.18
C LEU A 75 -15.84 9.40 14.34
N TRP A 76 -15.14 9.80 13.29
CA TRP A 76 -15.50 10.95 12.45
C TRP A 76 -16.11 10.52 11.12
N VAL A 77 -15.76 9.34 10.62
CA VAL A 77 -16.22 8.83 9.33
C VAL A 77 -17.52 8.06 9.47
N HIS A 78 -18.50 8.38 8.62
CA HIS A 78 -19.82 7.73 8.52
C HIS A 78 -19.93 6.84 7.29
N SER A 79 -19.20 7.17 6.22
CA SER A 79 -19.13 6.41 4.98
C SER A 79 -17.70 6.06 4.63
N ILE A 80 -17.47 4.78 4.38
CA ILE A 80 -16.21 4.26 3.85
C ILE A 80 -16.46 3.59 2.51
N ARG A 81 -15.50 3.77 1.61
CA ARG A 81 -15.41 3.03 0.36
C ARG A 81 -14.40 1.92 0.52
N VAL A 82 -14.75 0.72 0.08
CA VAL A 82 -13.88 -0.45 0.14
C VAL A 82 -13.49 -0.82 -1.27
N ILE A 83 -12.20 -0.88 -1.55
CA ILE A 83 -11.67 -1.25 -2.87
C ILE A 83 -10.59 -2.33 -2.73
N SER A 84 -10.38 -3.09 -3.80
CA SER A 84 -9.28 -4.05 -3.87
C SER A 84 -8.07 -3.40 -4.56
N ARG A 85 -6.91 -3.39 -3.90
CA ARG A 85 -5.64 -3.00 -4.54
C ARG A 85 -5.26 -4.10 -5.54
N PRO A 86 -5.10 -3.78 -6.84
CA PRO A 86 -4.38 -4.67 -7.73
C PRO A 86 -2.98 -4.83 -7.15
N ARG A 87 -2.57 -6.07 -6.83
CA ARG A 87 -1.17 -6.32 -6.48
C ARG A 87 -0.35 -5.74 -7.63
N PRO A 88 0.69 -4.91 -7.38
CA PRO A 88 1.59 -4.55 -8.45
C PRO A 88 2.11 -5.88 -8.99
N ILE A 89 1.72 -6.20 -10.23
CA ILE A 89 2.36 -7.26 -10.98
C ILE A 89 3.82 -6.84 -10.95
N LEU A 90 4.64 -7.53 -10.15
CA LEU A 90 6.08 -7.43 -10.24
C LEU A 90 6.34 -7.67 -11.72
N LYS A 91 6.62 -6.60 -12.47
CA LYS A 91 6.96 -6.72 -13.88
C LYS A 91 8.11 -7.70 -13.87
N ALA A 92 7.86 -8.91 -14.36
CA ALA A 92 8.88 -9.93 -14.46
C ALA A 92 10.02 -9.25 -15.21
N VAL A 93 11.13 -8.98 -14.52
CA VAL A 93 12.31 -8.43 -15.16
C VAL A 93 12.66 -9.46 -16.24
N PRO A 94 12.61 -9.11 -17.54
CA PRO A 94 12.90 -10.08 -18.57
C PRO A 94 14.31 -10.60 -18.32
N LEU A 95 14.44 -11.93 -18.22
CA LEU A 95 15.65 -12.67 -17.89
C LEU A 95 16.86 -12.35 -18.79
N GLY A 96 16.68 -11.54 -19.83
CA GLY A 96 17.75 -11.04 -20.70
C GLY A 96 18.52 -9.81 -20.20
N GLN A 97 18.12 -9.16 -19.09
CA GLN A 97 18.78 -7.94 -18.60
C GLN A 97 19.85 -8.19 -17.52
N THR A 98 19.93 -9.39 -16.96
CA THR A 98 20.92 -9.77 -15.94
C THR A 98 22.31 -10.05 -16.53
N MET A 99 22.41 -10.53 -17.78
CA MET A 99 23.72 -10.77 -18.40
C MET A 99 24.48 -9.47 -18.71
N LYS A 100 23.79 -8.38 -19.05
CA LYS A 100 24.46 -7.11 -19.33
C LYS A 100 25.08 -6.49 -18.07
N ILE A 101 24.37 -6.57 -16.94
CA ILE A 101 24.85 -6.03 -15.66
C ILE A 101 26.09 -6.80 -15.18
N LEU A 102 26.08 -8.14 -15.30
CA LEU A 102 27.24 -8.97 -14.98
C LEU A 102 28.45 -8.66 -15.87
N VAL A 103 28.26 -8.50 -17.18
CA VAL A 103 29.36 -8.15 -18.09
C VAL A 103 29.96 -6.79 -17.74
N VAL A 104 29.13 -5.76 -17.48
CA VAL A 104 29.63 -4.42 -17.10
C VAL A 104 30.36 -4.46 -15.75
N ALA A 105 29.84 -5.18 -14.76
CA ALA A 105 30.47 -5.32 -13.45
C ALA A 105 31.83 -6.04 -13.55
N VAL A 106 31.92 -7.11 -14.34
CA VAL A 106 33.17 -7.83 -14.58
C VAL A 106 34.17 -6.96 -15.34
N TYR A 107 33.73 -6.22 -16.38
CA TYR A 107 34.61 -5.32 -17.14
C TYR A 107 35.14 -4.16 -16.28
N ALA A 108 34.30 -3.59 -15.41
CA ALA A 108 34.72 -2.55 -14.48
C ALA A 108 35.73 -3.10 -13.45
N CYS A 109 35.53 -4.33 -12.95
CA CYS A 109 36.44 -4.95 -12.00
C CYS A 109 37.82 -5.27 -12.63
N LEU A 110 37.84 -5.72 -13.89
CA LEU A 110 39.07 -5.98 -14.63
C LEU A 110 39.85 -4.69 -14.96
N THR A 111 39.16 -3.61 -15.32
CA THR A 111 39.83 -2.32 -15.60
C THR A 111 40.37 -1.66 -14.32
N LEU A 112 39.66 -1.78 -13.19
CA LEU A 112 40.14 -1.30 -11.89
C LEU A 112 41.37 -2.07 -11.39
N THR A 113 41.40 -3.39 -11.54
CA THR A 113 42.57 -4.20 -11.15
C THR A 113 43.78 -3.91 -12.02
N ALA A 114 43.58 -3.66 -13.32
CA ALA A 114 44.65 -3.23 -14.23
C ALA A 114 45.20 -1.83 -13.88
N TRP A 115 44.33 -0.90 -13.49
CA TRP A 115 44.75 0.45 -13.08
C TRP A 115 45.51 0.45 -11.74
N CYS A 116 45.05 -0.37 -10.78
CA CYS A 116 45.68 -0.49 -9.46
C CYS A 116 47.10 -1.11 -9.52
N LYS A 117 47.36 -2.02 -10.48
CA LYS A 117 48.73 -2.53 -10.73
C LYS A 117 49.66 -1.48 -11.36
N ARG A 118 49.13 -0.53 -12.12
CA ARG A 118 49.93 0.49 -12.83
C ARG A 118 50.41 1.61 -11.90
N THR A 119 49.60 2.01 -10.91
CA THR A 119 49.92 3.09 -9.97
C THR A 119 50.88 2.66 -8.85
N LYS A 120 50.94 1.36 -8.52
CA LYS A 120 51.89 0.85 -7.53
C LYS A 120 53.34 0.78 -8.04
N ARG A 121 53.55 0.71 -9.36
CA ARG A 121 54.88 0.68 -9.98
C ARG A 121 55.53 2.06 -10.14
N SER A 122 54.76 3.15 -10.05
CA SER A 122 55.27 4.53 -10.16
C SER A 122 55.66 5.17 -8.83
N ARG A 123 55.33 4.54 -7.68
CA ARG A 123 55.66 5.05 -6.33
C ARG A 123 56.91 4.44 -5.69
N SER A 124 57.58 3.51 -6.36
CA SER A 124 58.83 2.86 -5.89
C SER A 124 60.07 3.32 -6.67
N ARG A 125 60.06 4.57 -7.18
CA ARG A 125 61.20 5.21 -7.87
C ARG A 125 61.31 6.72 -7.59
N ARG A 126 60.87 7.17 -6.42
CA ARG A 126 61.25 8.46 -5.85
C ARG A 126 61.58 8.28 -4.39
#